data_AF-A0A969QQ73-F1
#
_entry.id   AF-A0A969QQ73-F1
#
_cell.length_a   1.000
_cell.length_b   1.000
_cell.length_c   1.000
_cell.angle_alpha   90.00
_cell.angle_beta   90.00
_cell.angle_gamma   90.00
#
_symmetry.space_group_name_H-M   'P 1'
#
loop_
_entity.id
_entity.type
_entity.pdbx_description
1 polymer ?
#
loop_
_entity_poly.entity_id
_entity_poly.type
_entity_poly.pdbx_seq_one_letter_code
_entity_poly.pdbx_strand_id
1 'polypeptide(L)'
;MIIGYPGTPPIVTDVHESYQCEEVASVVDVLQIPAFLCRQTDLLKAAARTGKAVKVKKGQFMAPGDMRHVVAKLTSGGCRDVLLCERGTFFGYGQLVNDMRAKAKRP
;
A
#
# COMPACT_ATOMS: atom_id res chain seq x y z
N MET A 1 5.41 16.74 -6.01
CA MET A 1 6.84 17.00 -6.21
C MET A 1 7.56 15.79 -5.64
N ILE A 2 8.03 14.89 -6.49
CA ILE A 2 8.68 13.65 -6.06
C ILE A 2 10.17 13.97 -5.84
N ILE A 3 10.72 13.52 -4.71
CA ILE A 3 12.04 13.88 -4.22
C ILE A 3 13.05 12.89 -4.80
N GLY A 4 13.28 12.97 -6.12
CA GLY A 4 14.30 12.22 -6.85
C GLY A 4 15.27 13.14 -7.57
N TYR A 5 16.47 12.66 -7.92
CA TYR A 5 17.44 13.42 -8.71
C TYR A 5 16.78 14.02 -9.96
N PRO A 6 17.01 15.30 -10.31
CA PRO A 6 16.43 15.92 -11.49
C PRO A 6 16.65 15.06 -12.73
N GLY A 7 15.56 14.62 -13.37
CA GLY A 7 15.61 13.79 -14.58
C GLY A 7 15.49 12.28 -14.37
N THR A 8 15.31 11.79 -13.13
CA THR A 8 15.06 10.35 -12.86
C THR A 8 13.59 10.06 -12.59
N PRO A 9 13.04 8.92 -13.08
CA PRO A 9 11.67 8.52 -12.81
C PRO A 9 11.47 8.13 -11.34
N PRO A 10 10.26 8.30 -10.79
CA PRO A 10 9.99 7.95 -9.40
C PRO A 10 10.08 6.43 -9.18
N ILE A 11 10.65 6.03 -8.06
CA ILE A 11 10.93 4.63 -7.72
C ILE A 11 9.93 4.12 -6.69
N VAL A 12 9.42 2.91 -6.93
CA VAL A 12 8.56 2.16 -6.02
C VAL A 12 9.09 0.75 -5.86
N THR A 13 9.19 0.29 -4.62
CA THR A 13 9.51 -1.11 -4.31
C THR A 13 8.69 -1.59 -3.13
N ASP A 14 8.54 -2.90 -2.99
CA ASP A 14 7.83 -3.51 -1.89
C ASP A 14 8.71 -3.86 -0.69
N VAL A 15 8.10 -3.74 0.49
CA VAL A 15 8.66 -4.16 1.77
C VAL A 15 7.82 -5.28 2.35
N HIS A 16 8.50 -6.23 2.97
CA HIS A 16 7.93 -7.48 3.49
C HIS A 16 7.94 -7.51 5.02
N GLU A 17 8.88 -6.79 5.63
CA GLU A 17 9.04 -6.74 7.08
C GLU A 17 9.27 -5.32 7.57
N SER A 18 8.85 -5.05 8.82
CA SER A 18 8.81 -3.70 9.39
C SER A 18 10.19 -3.03 9.43
N TYR A 19 11.26 -3.80 9.65
CA TYR A 19 12.63 -3.28 9.74
C TYR A 19 13.17 -2.80 8.38
N GLN A 20 12.58 -3.25 7.26
CA GLN A 20 13.01 -2.84 5.91
C GLN A 20 12.57 -1.42 5.57
N CYS A 21 11.52 -0.90 6.23
CA CYS A 21 10.88 0.34 5.82
C CYS A 21 11.82 1.55 5.84
N GLU A 22 12.65 1.68 6.87
CA GLU A 22 13.55 2.82 7.04
C GLU A 22 14.65 2.85 5.98
N GLU A 23 15.36 1.74 5.81
CA GLU A 23 16.44 1.61 4.81
C GLU A 23 15.90 1.82 3.39
N VAL A 24 14.79 1.16 3.05
CA VAL A 24 14.19 1.27 1.72
C VAL A 24 13.65 2.68 1.46
N ALA A 25 13.06 3.33 2.47
CA ALA A 25 12.57 4.70 2.33
C ALA A 25 13.69 5.71 2.02
N SER A 26 14.94 5.42 2.39
CA SER A 26 16.07 6.30 2.06
C SER A 26 16.34 6.39 0.56
N VAL A 27 15.92 5.39 -0.22
CA VAL A 27 16.20 5.30 -1.67
C VAL A 27 14.95 5.40 -2.56
N VAL A 28 13.75 5.10 -2.06
CA VAL A 28 12.52 5.12 -2.88
C VAL A 28 11.63 6.32 -2.61
N ASP A 29 10.76 6.61 -3.57
CA ASP A 29 9.73 7.64 -3.45
C ASP A 29 8.44 7.10 -2.84
N VAL A 30 8.13 5.83 -3.13
CA VAL A 30 6.91 5.16 -2.68
C VAL A 30 7.25 3.79 -2.09
N LEU A 31 6.79 3.53 -0.87
CA LEU A 31 6.81 2.19 -0.29
C LEU A 31 5.56 1.42 -0.73
N GLN A 32 5.73 0.18 -1.17
CA GLN A 32 4.62 -0.69 -1.53
C GLN A 32 4.42 -1.81 -0.50
N ILE A 33 3.16 -2.05 -0.10
CA ILE A 33 2.78 -3.16 0.76
C ILE A 33 2.20 -4.30 -0.10
N PRO A 34 2.78 -5.51 -0.07
CA PRO A 34 2.26 -6.69 -0.76
C PRO A 34 0.84 -7.05 -0.32
N ALA A 35 0.08 -7.68 -1.23
CA ALA A 35 -1.33 -8.00 -1.01
C ALA A 35 -1.55 -8.92 0.19
N PHE A 36 -0.67 -9.88 0.43
CA PHE A 36 -0.77 -10.79 1.57
C PHE A 36 -0.46 -10.12 2.91
N LEU A 37 0.26 -9.00 2.88
CA LEU A 37 0.71 -8.27 4.07
C LEU A 37 -0.14 -7.03 4.37
N CYS A 38 -1.18 -6.76 3.58
CA CYS A 38 -2.02 -5.56 3.70
C CYS A 38 -2.78 -5.43 5.04
N ARG A 39 -2.81 -6.48 5.88
CA ARG A 39 -3.40 -6.44 7.23
C ARG A 39 -2.36 -6.38 8.37
N GLN A 40 -1.07 -6.47 8.07
CA GLN A 40 0.00 -6.45 9.07
C GLN A 40 0.17 -5.04 9.65
N THR A 41 -0.35 -4.84 10.87
CA THR A 41 -0.41 -3.52 11.50
C THR A 41 0.98 -2.93 11.72
N ASP A 42 1.95 -3.74 12.13
CA ASP A 42 3.29 -3.25 12.43
C ASP A 42 4.02 -2.79 11.17
N LEU A 43 3.88 -3.55 10.07
CA LEU A 43 4.42 -3.16 8.76
C LEU A 43 3.78 -1.87 8.24
N LEU A 44 2.45 -1.74 8.35
CA LEU A 44 1.75 -0.52 7.94
C LEU A 44 2.21 0.69 8.76
N LYS A 45 2.31 0.54 10.09
CA LYS A 45 2.78 1.63 10.96
C LYS A 45 4.24 1.96 10.68
N ALA A 46 5.10 0.97 10.42
CA ALA A 46 6.50 1.19 10.06
C ALA A 46 6.62 1.96 8.74
N ALA A 47 5.91 1.55 7.70
CA ALA A 47 5.88 2.27 6.42
C ALA A 47 5.36 3.70 6.58
N ALA A 48 4.32 3.91 7.39
CA ALA A 48 3.77 5.24 7.65
C ALA A 48 4.76 6.19 8.35
N ARG A 49 5.53 5.68 9.32
CA ARG A 49 6.53 6.47 10.05
C ARG A 49 7.67 7.00 9.17
N THR A 50 7.90 6.42 8.00
CA THR A 50 8.95 6.89 7.07
C THR A 50 8.65 8.23 6.42
N GLY A 51 7.38 8.68 6.47
CA GLY A 51 6.93 9.90 5.80
C GLY A 51 6.84 9.79 4.26
N LYS A 52 7.17 8.62 3.68
CA LYS A 52 6.99 8.35 2.25
C LYS A 52 5.51 8.10 1.92
N ALA A 53 5.17 8.26 0.64
CA ALA A 53 3.89 7.79 0.13
C ALA A 53 3.84 6.26 0.24
N VAL A 54 2.67 5.72 0.61
CA VAL A 54 2.48 4.28 0.80
C VAL A 54 1.42 3.75 -0.15
N LYS A 55 1.82 2.82 -1.03
CA LYS A 55 0.94 2.11 -1.95
C LYS A 55 0.60 0.73 -1.38
N VAL A 56 -0.67 0.48 -1.06
CA VAL A 56 -1.10 -0.83 -0.56
C VAL A 56 -1.84 -1.60 -1.64
N LYS A 57 -1.38 -2.81 -1.97
CA LYS A 57 -2.13 -3.76 -2.77
C LYS A 57 -3.26 -4.35 -1.92
N LYS A 58 -4.51 -4.25 -2.39
CA LYS A 58 -5.65 -4.90 -1.70
C LYS A 58 -5.44 -6.42 -1.72
N GLY A 59 -5.60 -7.06 -0.56
CA GLY A 59 -5.61 -8.51 -0.46
C GLY A 59 -6.71 -9.13 -1.32
N GLN A 60 -6.41 -10.26 -1.95
CA GLN A 60 -7.38 -11.10 -2.68
C GLN A 60 -8.57 -11.49 -1.80
N PHE A 61 -8.35 -11.58 -0.49
CA PHE A 61 -9.28 -11.99 0.56
C PHE A 61 -10.06 -10.81 1.18
N MET A 62 -9.84 -9.57 0.74
CA MET A 62 -10.48 -8.39 1.32
C MET A 62 -11.60 -7.83 0.44
N ALA A 63 -12.70 -7.45 1.10
CA ALA A 63 -13.71 -6.61 0.48
C ALA A 63 -13.16 -5.18 0.27
N PRO A 64 -13.64 -4.43 -0.75
CA PRO A 64 -13.18 -3.06 -0.99
C PRO A 64 -13.35 -2.14 0.24
N GLY A 65 -14.48 -2.27 0.95
CA GLY A 65 -14.79 -1.47 2.13
C GLY A 65 -13.84 -1.68 3.30
N ASP A 66 -13.15 -2.82 3.38
CA ASP A 66 -12.20 -3.11 4.46
C ASP A 66 -10.91 -2.28 4.32
N MET A 67 -10.61 -1.76 3.13
CA MET A 67 -9.41 -0.94 2.91
C MET A 67 -9.45 0.36 3.70
N ARG A 68 -10.62 0.82 4.17
CA ARG A 68 -10.72 1.95 5.12
C ARG A 68 -9.89 1.72 6.39
N HIS A 69 -9.77 0.48 6.86
CA HIS A 69 -9.01 0.16 8.06
C HIS A 69 -7.50 0.22 7.80
N VAL A 70 -7.06 -0.12 6.58
CA VAL A 70 -5.68 0.03 6.15
C VAL A 70 -5.31 1.52 6.08
N VAL A 71 -6.17 2.32 5.44
CA VAL A 71 -6.01 3.78 5.37
C VAL A 71 -5.96 4.40 6.77
N ALA A 72 -6.86 4.00 7.67
CA ALA A 72 -6.88 4.48 9.05
C ALA A 72 -5.57 4.18 9.80
N LYS A 73 -5.02 2.96 9.64
CA LYS A 73 -3.73 2.60 10.24
C LYS A 73 -2.59 3.46 9.70
N LEU A 74 -2.51 3.65 8.38
CA LEU A 74 -1.48 4.46 7.74
C LEU A 74 -1.55 5.94 8.15
N THR A 75 -2.76 6.51 8.10
CA THR A 75 -3.00 7.92 8.48
C THR A 75 -2.73 8.16 9.96
N SER A 76 -3.17 7.25 10.85
CA SER A 76 -2.83 7.31 12.29
C SER A 76 -1.33 7.18 12.57
N GLY A 77 -0.59 6.52 11.66
CA GLY A 77 0.86 6.38 11.73
C GLY A 77 1.65 7.53 11.10
N GLY A 78 0.99 8.58 10.60
CA GLY A 78 1.63 9.77 10.02
C GLY A 78 1.75 9.77 8.49
N CYS A 79 1.25 8.76 7.79
CA CYS A 79 1.27 8.73 6.32
C CYS A 79 0.21 9.69 5.76
N ARG A 80 0.64 10.64 4.92
CA ARG A 80 -0.24 11.63 4.27
C ARG A 80 -0.76 11.15 2.92
N ASP A 81 0.10 10.47 2.17
CA ASP A 81 -0.18 10.04 0.79
C ASP A 81 -0.36 8.52 0.73
N VAL A 82 -1.62 8.07 0.68
CA VAL A 82 -1.97 6.66 0.61
C VAL A 82 -2.56 6.33 -0.77
N LEU A 83 -1.95 5.37 -1.46
CA LEU A 83 -2.46 4.82 -2.72
C LEU A 83 -3.04 3.43 -2.50
N LEU A 84 -4.27 3.19 -2.96
CA LEU A 84 -4.89 1.87 -2.92
C LEU A 84 -4.84 1.23 -4.31
N CYS A 85 -4.28 0.03 -4.38
CA CYS A 85 -4.14 -0.72 -5.64
C CYS A 85 -5.09 -1.93 -5.64
N GLU A 86 -6.14 -1.85 -6.46
CA GLU A 86 -6.96 -3.00 -6.81
C GLU A 86 -6.14 -3.99 -7.64
N ARG A 87 -6.30 -5.29 -7.38
CA ARG A 87 -5.56 -6.37 -8.06
C ARG A 87 -6.32 -7.70 -8.13
N GLY A 88 -7.64 -7.67 -7.91
CA GLY A 88 -8.53 -8.82 -7.99
C GLY A 88 -8.82 -9.47 -6.63
N THR A 89 -10.00 -10.06 -6.53
CA THR A 89 -10.54 -10.77 -5.36
C THR A 89 -10.68 -12.25 -5.70
N PHE A 90 -10.52 -13.15 -4.73
CA PHE A 90 -10.73 -14.59 -4.95
C PHE A 90 -12.11 -14.88 -5.53
N PHE A 91 -12.15 -15.74 -6.55
CA PHE A 91 -13.38 -16.17 -7.22
C PHE A 91 -13.39 -17.69 -7.40
N GLY A 92 -13.53 -18.41 -6.29
CA GLY A 92 -13.30 -19.85 -6.25
C GLY A 92 -11.80 -20.20 -6.31
N TYR A 93 -11.50 -21.45 -6.67
CA TYR A 93 -10.13 -21.96 -6.66
C TYR A 93 -9.36 -21.56 -7.92
N GLY A 94 -8.13 -21.08 -7.74
CA GLY A 94 -7.23 -20.73 -8.85
C GLY A 94 -7.67 -19.53 -9.69
N GLN A 95 -8.69 -18.78 -9.27
CA GLN A 95 -9.24 -17.66 -10.04
C GLN A 95 -9.38 -16.36 -9.24
N LEU A 96 -9.29 -15.26 -9.97
CA LEU A 96 -9.47 -13.90 -9.48
C LEU A 96 -10.45 -13.16 -10.38
N VAL A 97 -11.33 -12.38 -9.77
CA VAL A 97 -12.23 -11.46 -10.47
C VAL A 97 -11.87 -10.02 -10.13
N ASN A 98 -11.97 -9.14 -11.12
CA ASN A 98 -11.84 -7.71 -10.91
C ASN A 98 -13.22 -7.08 -10.71
N ASP A 99 -13.57 -6.80 -9.46
CA ASP A 99 -14.83 -6.10 -9.14
C ASP A 99 -14.67 -4.59 -9.36
N MET A 100 -15.16 -4.09 -10.49
CA MET A 100 -15.03 -2.68 -10.86
C MET A 100 -15.75 -1.72 -9.90
N ARG A 101 -16.69 -2.22 -9.07
CA ARG A 101 -17.34 -1.42 -8.01
C ARG A 101 -16.34 -1.01 -6.93
N ALA A 102 -15.22 -1.72 -6.80
CA ALA A 102 -14.15 -1.41 -5.84
C ALA A 102 -13.49 -0.04 -6.08
N LYS A 103 -13.47 0.44 -7.33
CA LYS A 103 -12.90 1.75 -7.70
C LYS A 103 -13.91 2.90 -7.56
N ALA A 104 -15.20 2.60 -7.47
CA ALA A 104 -16.28 3.58 -7.67
C ALA A 104 -16.60 4.44 -6.43
N LYS A 105 -15.93 4.24 -5.29
CA LYS A 105 -16.23 4.98 -4.06
C LYS A 105 -14.96 5.61 -3.49
N ARG A 106 -14.95 6.94 -3.46
CA ARG A 106 -14.08 7.68 -2.54
C ARG A 106 -14.56 7.33 -1.12
N PRO A 107 -13.67 6.88 -0.20
CA PRO A 107 -14.06 6.69 1.18
C PRO A 107 -14.56 7.99 1.81
#